data_AF-A0AAD4BAM3-F1
#
_entry.id   AF-A0AAD4BAM3-F1
#
_cell.length_a   1.000
_cell.length_b   1.000
_cell.length_c   1.000
_cell.angle_alpha   90.00
_cell.angle_beta   90.00
_cell.angle_gamma   90.00
#
_symmetry.space_group_name_H-M   'P 1'
#
loop_
_entity.id
_entity.type
_entity.pdbx_description
1 polymer ?
#
loop_
_entity_poly.entity_id
_entity_poly.type
_entity_poly.pdbx_seq_one_letter_code
_entity_poly.pdbx_strand_id
1 'polypeptide(L)'
;MEASTAVPARLFSTIIPNLISVLKHTQSAEGVVTPQAKQALLQATNDLKNTLTQAKDYASSIPGGELNFQEQDELLLMLEKLRDHKWQELAHFAHKVTSEAKLFTQAEDVKMEVDSTASTPSGS
;
A
#
# COMPACT_ATOMS: atom_id res chain seq x y z
N MET A 1 -2.37 9.94 12.89
CA MET A 1 -1.45 9.04 13.61
C MET A 1 -0.32 8.72 12.66
N GLU A 2 0.76 9.49 12.72
CA GLU A 2 1.93 9.25 11.87
C GLU A 2 2.74 8.10 12.48
N ALA A 3 2.74 6.95 11.80
CA ALA A 3 3.60 5.85 12.15
C ALA A 3 5.04 6.29 11.89
N SER A 4 5.89 6.26 12.92
CA SER A 4 7.32 6.52 12.81
C SER A 4 7.92 5.57 11.78
N THR A 5 8.21 6.08 10.57
CA THR A 5 8.66 5.33 9.39
C THR A 5 10.12 4.85 9.48
N ALA A 6 10.75 5.05 10.63
CA ALA A 6 12.09 4.54 10.87
C ALA A 6 12.00 3.06 11.25
N VAL A 7 12.51 2.19 10.37
CA VAL A 7 12.79 0.78 10.70
C VAL A 7 13.53 0.77 12.04
N PRO A 8 13.08 0.00 13.05
CA PRO A 8 13.73 -0.10 14.34
C PRO A 8 15.05 -0.84 14.15
N ALA A 9 16.07 -0.11 13.68
CA ALA A 9 17.38 -0.63 13.36
C ALA A 9 17.97 -1.39 14.55
N ARG A 10 17.64 -0.96 15.77
CA ARG A 10 18.00 -1.65 17.01
C ARG A 10 17.45 -3.09 17.07
N LEU A 11 16.17 -3.32 16.75
CA LEU A 11 15.54 -4.64 16.82
C LEU A 11 16.18 -5.63 15.82
N PHE A 12 16.41 -5.20 14.58
CA PHE A 12 17.03 -6.07 13.58
C PHE A 12 18.53 -6.26 13.83
N SER A 13 19.22 -5.24 14.35
CA SER A 13 20.66 -5.31 14.64
C SER A 13 21.04 -6.31 15.73
N THR A 14 20.11 -6.71 16.62
CA THR A 14 20.37 -7.65 17.71
C THR A 14 20.23 -9.12 17.28
N ILE A 15 19.63 -9.41 16.13
CA ILE A 15 19.42 -10.79 15.64
C ILE A 15 20.75 -11.51 15.47
N ILE A 16 21.71 -10.91 14.77
CA ILE A 16 23.03 -11.51 14.52
C ILE A 16 23.83 -11.70 15.82
N PRO A 17 23.95 -10.71 16.72
CA PRO A 17 24.53 -10.90 18.05
C PRO A 17 23.90 -12.04 18.85
N ASN A 18 22.57 -12.18 18.86
CA ASN A 18 21.87 -13.24 19.57
C ASN A 18 22.16 -14.62 18.96
N LEU A 19 22.21 -14.72 17.63
CA LEU A 19 22.62 -15.95 16.95
C LEU A 19 24.07 -16.33 17.28
N ILE A 20 24.99 -15.35 17.26
CA ILE A 20 26.38 -15.57 17.66
C ILE A 20 26.45 -16.07 19.11
N SER A 21 25.63 -15.54 20.02
CA SER A 21 25.57 -15.99 21.42
C SER A 21 25.18 -17.47 21.51
N VAL A 22 24.14 -17.89 20.80
CA VAL A 22 23.72 -19.30 20.71
C VAL A 22 24.87 -20.17 20.17
N LEU A 23 25.49 -19.75 19.06
CA LEU A 23 26.59 -20.50 18.44
C LEU A 23 27.79 -20.65 19.38
N LYS A 24 28.13 -19.60 20.13
CA LYS A 24 29.20 -19.65 21.14
C LYS A 24 28.88 -20.68 22.21
N HIS A 25 27.66 -20.67 22.76
CA HIS A 25 27.26 -21.67 23.76
C HIS A 25 27.26 -23.11 23.23
N THR A 26 26.93 -23.32 21.94
CA THR A 26 27.01 -24.66 21.33
C THR A 26 28.44 -25.12 21.05
N GLN A 27 29.38 -24.20 20.83
CA GLN A 27 30.77 -24.52 20.50
C GLN A 27 31.69 -24.57 21.72
N SER A 28 31.26 -24.06 22.87
CA SER A 28 32.02 -24.14 24.12
C SER A 28 32.33 -25.60 24.50
N ALA A 29 33.56 -25.88 24.92
CA ALA A 29 34.03 -27.22 25.30
C ALA A 29 33.28 -27.83 26.50
N GLU A 30 32.72 -26.98 27.38
CA GLU A 30 31.84 -27.37 28.50
C GLU A 30 30.39 -27.65 28.04
N GLY A 31 30.07 -27.28 26.80
CA GLY A 31 28.88 -27.63 26.02
C GLY A 31 27.59 -27.79 26.80
N VAL A 32 26.83 -28.81 26.45
CA VAL A 32 25.56 -29.20 27.11
C VAL A 32 25.83 -30.05 28.36
N VAL A 33 27.08 -30.10 28.84
CA VAL A 33 27.55 -31.08 29.82
C VAL A 33 27.25 -30.61 31.24
N THR A 34 27.37 -29.31 31.51
CA THR A 34 27.02 -28.73 32.82
C THR A 34 25.58 -28.18 32.82
N PRO A 35 24.85 -28.26 33.96
CA PRO A 35 23.53 -27.65 34.08
C PRO A 35 23.52 -26.14 33.79
N GLN A 36 24.60 -25.45 34.18
CA GLN A 36 24.77 -24.01 33.96
C GLN A 36 24.90 -23.69 32.47
N ALA A 37 25.68 -24.47 31.72
CA ALA A 37 25.84 -24.27 30.29
C ALA A 37 24.56 -24.64 29.51
N LYS A 38 23.80 -25.65 29.96
CA LYS A 38 22.44 -25.91 29.46
C LYS A 38 21.51 -24.72 29.66
N GLN A 39 21.50 -24.14 30.85
CA GLN A 39 20.66 -22.99 31.17
C GLN A 39 21.05 -21.75 30.35
N ALA A 40 22.35 -21.49 30.18
CA ALA A 40 22.84 -20.40 29.36
C ALA A 40 22.45 -20.57 27.88
N LEU A 41 22.56 -21.78 27.34
CA LEU A 41 22.14 -22.08 25.96
C LEU A 41 20.62 -21.91 25.79
N LEU A 42 19.81 -22.39 26.75
CA LEU A 42 18.36 -22.21 26.72
C LEU A 42 17.99 -20.73 26.76
N GLN A 43 18.65 -19.93 27.61
CA GLN A 43 18.42 -18.49 27.70
C GLN A 43 18.77 -17.80 26.37
N ALA A 44 19.95 -18.03 25.82
CA ALA A 44 20.37 -17.45 24.55
C ALA A 44 19.42 -17.84 23.40
N THR A 45 18.92 -19.07 23.40
CA THR A 45 17.97 -19.55 22.39
C THR A 45 16.61 -18.87 22.53
N ASN A 46 16.13 -18.69 23.77
CA ASN A 46 14.89 -17.95 24.04
C ASN A 46 15.02 -16.48 23.64
N ASP A 47 16.15 -15.84 23.91
CA ASP A 47 16.40 -14.44 23.54
C ASP A 47 16.42 -14.26 22.02
N LEU A 48 17.07 -15.18 21.29
CA LEU A 48 17.02 -15.21 19.82
C LEU A 48 15.58 -15.40 19.32
N LYS A 49 14.85 -16.38 19.84
CA LYS A 49 13.47 -16.67 19.46
C LYS A 49 12.58 -15.45 19.69
N ASN A 50 12.66 -14.83 20.86
CA ASN A 50 11.88 -13.65 21.21
C ASN A 50 12.18 -12.47 20.27
N THR A 51 13.46 -12.27 19.93
CA THR A 51 13.89 -11.23 18.99
C THR A 51 13.33 -11.49 17.60
N LEU A 52 13.38 -12.74 17.12
CA LEU A 52 12.83 -13.12 15.81
C LEU A 52 11.31 -12.97 15.75
N THR A 53 10.60 -13.35 16.81
CA THR A 53 9.14 -13.16 16.90
C THR A 53 8.80 -11.68 16.83
N GLN A 54 9.45 -10.83 17.65
CA GLN A 54 9.22 -9.38 17.61
C GLN A 54 9.57 -8.77 16.26
N ALA A 55 10.67 -9.19 15.62
CA ALA A 55 11.08 -8.71 14.31
C ALA A 55 10.06 -9.12 13.21
N LYS A 56 9.55 -10.35 13.28
CA LYS A 56 8.51 -10.84 12.38
C LYS A 56 7.20 -10.09 12.57
N ASP A 57 6.75 -9.95 13.82
CA ASP A 57 5.51 -9.24 14.14
C ASP A 57 5.59 -7.77 13.68
N TYR A 58 6.74 -7.13 13.90
CA TYR A 58 6.99 -5.80 13.37
C TYR A 58 6.93 -5.78 11.83
N ALA A 59 7.66 -6.67 11.15
CA ALA A 59 7.67 -6.73 9.69
C ALA A 59 6.26 -6.92 9.12
N SER A 60 5.46 -7.82 9.69
CA SER A 60 4.07 -8.05 9.28
C SER A 60 3.09 -6.93 9.67
N SER A 61 3.48 -6.03 10.58
CA SER A 61 2.68 -4.84 10.91
C SER A 61 2.90 -3.66 9.97
N ILE A 62 3.98 -3.70 9.16
CA ILE A 62 4.21 -2.70 8.12
C ILE A 62 3.18 -2.92 7.01
N PRO A 63 2.56 -1.87 6.46
CA PRO A 63 1.65 -2.02 5.32
C PRO A 63 2.31 -2.77 4.16
N GLY A 64 1.72 -3.89 3.75
CA GLY A 64 2.25 -4.77 2.71
C GLY A 64 3.35 -5.72 3.19
N GLY A 65 3.75 -5.69 4.46
CA GLY A 65 4.78 -6.55 5.04
C GLY A 65 4.33 -8.01 5.26
N GLU A 66 3.05 -8.28 5.09
CA GLU A 66 2.47 -9.63 4.96
C GLU A 66 2.69 -10.23 3.57
N LEU A 67 2.93 -9.39 2.57
CA LEU A 67 3.12 -9.78 1.17
C LEU A 67 4.60 -9.99 0.89
N ASN A 68 4.91 -11.01 0.13
CA ASN A 68 6.23 -11.14 -0.47
C ASN A 68 6.41 -10.14 -1.63
N PHE A 69 7.66 -9.96 -2.08
CA PHE A 69 7.98 -9.00 -3.14
C PHE A 69 7.17 -9.22 -4.42
N GLN A 70 6.96 -10.48 -4.83
CA GLN A 70 6.19 -10.79 -6.03
C GLN A 70 4.70 -10.45 -5.86
N GLU A 71 4.12 -10.77 -4.70
CA GLU A 71 2.73 -10.42 -4.37
C GLU A 71 2.53 -8.90 -4.33
N GLN A 72 3.52 -8.14 -3.84
CA GLN A 72 3.50 -6.67 -3.87
C GLN A 72 3.52 -6.13 -5.30
N ASP A 73 4.36 -6.69 -6.18
CA ASP A 73 4.42 -6.29 -7.60
C ASP A 73 3.12 -6.59 -8.34
N GLU A 74 2.52 -7.77 -8.10
CA GLU A 74 1.24 -8.15 -8.68
C GLU A 74 0.10 -7.22 -8.22
N LEU A 75 0.08 -6.89 -6.93
CA LEU A 75 -0.88 -5.95 -6.35
C LEU A 75 -0.69 -4.54 -6.92
N LEU A 76 0.54 -4.07 -7.06
CA LEU A 76 0.85 -2.78 -7.66
C LEU A 76 0.32 -2.71 -9.10
N LEU A 77 0.61 -3.74 -9.91
CA LEU A 77 0.14 -3.81 -11.29
C LEU A 77 -1.38 -3.85 -11.39
N MET A 78 -2.06 -4.55 -10.49
CA MET A 78 -3.53 -4.55 -10.42
C MET A 78 -4.08 -3.17 -10.06
N LEU A 79 -3.48 -2.49 -9.08
CA LEU A 79 -3.91 -1.16 -8.64
C LEU A 79 -3.68 -0.09 -9.71
N GLU A 80 -2.59 -0.16 -10.46
CA GLU A 80 -2.33 0.72 -11.60
C GLU A 80 -3.37 0.54 -12.70
N LYS A 81 -3.70 -0.71 -13.07
CA LYS A 81 -4.78 -0.99 -14.03
C LYS A 81 -6.13 -0.45 -13.57
N LEU A 82 -6.45 -0.62 -12.29
CA LEU A 82 -7.71 -0.12 -11.73
C LEU A 82 -7.76 1.41 -11.77
N ARG A 83 -6.67 2.09 -11.39
CA ARG A 83 -6.53 3.54 -11.47
C ARG A 83 -6.74 4.03 -12.91
N ASP A 84 -6.07 3.41 -13.87
CA ASP A 84 -6.13 3.83 -15.27
C ASP A 84 -7.53 3.63 -15.86
N HIS A 85 -8.19 2.52 -15.51
CA HIS A 85 -9.58 2.28 -15.89
C HIS A 85 -10.51 3.35 -15.28
N LYS A 86 -10.35 3.68 -14.00
CA LYS A 86 -11.16 4.73 -13.34
C LYS A 86 -10.97 6.09 -14.00
N TRP A 87 -9.75 6.43 -14.42
CA TRP A 87 -9.49 7.65 -15.18
C TRP A 87 -10.21 7.65 -16.54
N GLN A 88 -10.21 6.53 -17.25
CA GLN A 88 -10.94 6.40 -18.52
C GLN A 88 -12.46 6.56 -18.31
N GLU A 89 -13.04 5.91 -17.30
CA GLU A 89 -14.46 6.05 -16.95
C GLU A 89 -14.82 7.51 -16.64
N LEU A 90 -14.00 8.19 -15.84
CA LEU A 90 -14.19 9.60 -15.51
C LEU A 90 -14.10 10.49 -16.74
N ALA A 91 -13.13 10.23 -17.63
CA ALA A 91 -13.01 10.97 -18.88
C ALA A 91 -14.26 10.78 -19.76
N HIS A 92 -14.74 9.55 -19.92
CA HIS A 92 -15.97 9.25 -20.65
C HIS A 92 -17.18 9.96 -20.05
N PHE A 93 -17.32 9.93 -18.72
CA PHE A 93 -18.39 10.63 -18.02
C PHE A 93 -18.35 12.15 -18.25
N ALA A 94 -17.17 12.76 -18.08
CA ALA A 94 -16.98 14.20 -18.30
C ALA A 94 -17.32 14.61 -19.75
N HIS A 95 -16.93 13.80 -20.74
CA HIS A 95 -17.30 14.04 -22.14
C HIS A 95 -18.81 13.96 -22.35
N LYS A 96 -19.47 12.95 -21.78
CA LYS A 96 -20.93 12.77 -21.90
C LYS A 96 -21.68 13.96 -21.32
N VAL A 97 -21.37 14.37 -20.09
CA VAL A 97 -21.97 15.55 -19.44
C VAL A 97 -21.75 16.81 -20.27
N THR A 98 -20.54 17.00 -20.80
CA THR A 98 -20.23 18.16 -21.65
C THR A 98 -21.01 18.14 -22.97
N SER A 99 -21.16 16.98 -23.60
CA SER A 99 -21.93 16.83 -24.85
C SER A 99 -23.43 17.06 -24.64
N GLU A 100 -24.00 16.57 -23.55
CA GLU A 100 -25.41 16.79 -23.19
C GLU A 100 -25.66 18.28 -22.90
N ALA A 101 -24.75 18.95 -22.17
CA ALA A 101 -24.82 20.39 -21.94
C ALA A 101 -24.70 21.22 -23.23
N LYS A 102 -23.87 20.77 -24.19
CA LYS A 102 -23.77 21.40 -25.53
C LYS A 102 -25.04 21.21 -26.35
N LEU A 103 -25.67 20.03 -26.31
CA LEU A 103 -26.92 19.79 -27.02
C LEU A 103 -28.08 20.63 -26.45
N PHE A 104 -28.14 20.80 -25.12
CA PHE A 104 -29.12 21.68 -24.49
C PHE A 104 -28.95 23.14 -24.90
N THR A 105 -27.73 23.66 -24.91
CA THR A 105 -27.44 25.04 -25.34
C THR A 105 -27.72 25.25 -26.83
N GLN A 106 -27.42 24.27 -27.69
CA GLN A 106 -27.72 24.34 -29.12
C GLN A 106 -29.22 24.24 -29.42
N ALA A 107 -29.99 23.47 -28.63
CA ALA A 107 -31.44 23.38 -28.75
C ALA A 107 -32.15 24.66 -28.28
N GLU A 108 -31.63 25.35 -27.26
CA GLU A 108 -32.13 26.68 -26.87
C GLU A 108 -31.78 27.76 -27.90
N ASP A 109 -30.57 27.74 -28.46
CA ASP A 109 -30.13 28.69 -29.50
C ASP A 109 -30.99 28.57 -30.78
N VAL A 110 -31.21 27.34 -31.26
CA VAL A 110 -32.10 27.07 -32.40
C VAL A 110 -33.54 27.49 -32.10
N LYS A 111 -34.05 27.26 -30.89
CA LYS A 111 -35.42 27.67 -30.50
C LYS A 111 -35.57 29.19 -30.41
N MET A 112 -34.52 29.94 -30.07
CA MET A 112 -34.53 31.41 -30.07
C MET A 112 -34.46 32.01 -31.49
N GLU A 113 -33.80 31.35 -32.45
CA GLU A 113 -33.73 31.83 -33.84
C GLU A 113 -35.06 31.70 -34.60
N VAL A 114 -35.86 30.66 -34.35
CA VAL A 114 -37.19 30.51 -34.99
C VAL A 114 -38.21 31.54 -34.51
N ASP A 115 -38.13 31.99 -33.26
CA ASP A 115 -39.05 32.99 -32.71
C ASP A 115 -38.73 34.41 -33.25
N SER A 116 -37.48 34.64 -33.66
CA SER A 116 -37.01 35.93 -34.19
C SER A 116 -37.35 36.16 -35.67
N THR A 117 -37.77 35.13 -36.41
CA THR A 117 -38.09 35.22 -37.85
C THR A 117 -39.60 35.30 -38.17
N ALA A 118 -40.47 35.15 -37.17
CA ALA A 118 -41.92 35.21 -37.34
C ALA A 118 -42.54 36.62 -37.17
N SER A 119 -41.72 37.64 -36.86
CA SER A 119 -42.21 39.00 -36.57
C SER A 119 -41.86 40.00 -37.68
N THR A 120 -42.48 39.84 -38.87
CA THR A 120 -42.59 40.95 -39.84
C THR A 120 -44.07 41.35 -39.97
N PRO A 121 -44.52 42.46 -39.38
CA PRO A 121 -45.86 42.97 -39.65
C PRO A 121 -45.87 43.62 -41.03
N SER A 122 -46.57 43.02 -41.99
CA SER A 122 -46.98 43.67 -43.23
C SER A 122 -48.03 44.74 -42.90
N GLY A 123 -47.58 45.97 -42.67
CA GLY A 123 -48.43 47.14 -42.55
C GLY A 123 -48.72 47.75 -43.92
N SER A 124 -49.99 47.79 -44.30
CA SER A 124 -50.55 48.73 -45.29
C SER A 124 -51.94 49.12 -44.82
#